data_AF-A0A381Z4E2-F1
#
_entry.id   AF-A0A381Z4E2-F1
#
_cell.length_a   1.000
_cell.length_b   1.000
_cell.length_c   1.000
_cell.angle_alpha   90.00
_cell.angle_beta   90.00
_cell.angle_gamma   90.00
#
_symmetry.space_group_name_H-M   'P 1'
#
loop_
_entity.id
_entity.type
_entity.pdbx_description
1 polymer ?
#
loop_
_entity_poly.entity_id
_entity_poly.type
_entity_poly.pdbx_seq_one_letter_code
_entity_poly.pdbx_strand_id
1 'polypeptide(L)'
;MAHIKPDNYKRFLKKYSDLKGIDLLIADLNGVLRGKRIQTSALEKVFQEGLLLPASVFAGDITGATVEETGLGIAQGDSDRVCRPIPGTLSKSPWYKKSMAQVLMTMHEVDGNPFFADPRQVLKRIIGQFRELGFTAVVAVELEFYLLDIRRDRQKYPQPPISPVTGKRDKNTQVYSVDDLDD
;
A
#
# COMPACT_ATOMS: atom_id res chain seq x y z
N MET A 1 -5.21 21.91 -10.75
CA MET A 1 -4.88 20.98 -9.66
C MET A 1 -6.05 20.91 -8.70
N ALA A 2 -6.67 19.76 -8.50
CA ALA A 2 -7.78 19.64 -7.57
C ALA A 2 -7.24 19.76 -6.14
N HIS A 3 -7.51 20.88 -5.48
CA HIS A 3 -7.27 21.04 -4.05
C HIS A 3 -7.98 19.90 -3.31
N ILE A 4 -7.22 19.14 -2.53
CA ILE A 4 -7.77 18.16 -1.59
C ILE A 4 -8.69 18.94 -0.67
N LYS A 5 -10.00 18.64 -0.66
CA LYS A 5 -10.93 19.35 0.21
C LYS A 5 -10.48 19.18 1.67
N PRO A 6 -10.09 20.27 2.38
CA PRO A 6 -9.60 20.20 3.75
C PRO A 6 -10.59 19.53 4.72
N ASP A 7 -11.88 19.50 4.38
CA ASP A 7 -12.95 19.03 5.26
C ASP A 7 -12.92 17.51 5.53
N ASN A 8 -12.33 16.72 4.63
CA ASN A 8 -12.41 15.26 4.73
C ASN A 8 -11.57 14.70 5.88
N TYR A 9 -10.34 15.20 6.11
CA TYR A 9 -9.51 14.70 7.20
C TYR A 9 -10.00 15.19 8.57
N LYS A 10 -10.52 16.42 8.67
CA LYS A 10 -11.08 16.96 9.92
C LYS A 10 -12.29 16.16 10.38
N ARG A 11 -13.21 15.84 9.47
CA ARG A 11 -14.36 14.97 9.75
C ARG A 11 -13.90 13.56 10.15
N PHE A 12 -12.88 13.03 9.50
CA PHE A 12 -12.32 11.72 9.83
C PHE A 12 -11.73 11.69 11.25
N LEU A 13 -10.90 12.67 11.61
CA LEU A 13 -10.32 12.78 12.96
C LEU A 13 -11.40 12.99 14.04
N LYS A 14 -12.46 13.75 13.74
CA LYS A 14 -13.60 13.90 14.66
C LYS A 14 -14.35 12.57 14.86
N LYS A 15 -14.54 11.80 13.79
CA LYS A 15 -15.20 10.48 13.84
C LYS A 15 -14.36 9.45 14.61
N TYR A 16 -13.04 9.51 14.47
CA TYR A 16 -12.11 8.58 15.11
C TYR A 16 -11.16 9.34 16.05
N SER A 17 -11.72 9.89 17.12
CA SER A 17 -10.99 10.73 18.08
C SER A 17 -10.02 9.96 18.97
N ASP A 18 -10.12 8.63 19.02
CA ASP A 18 -9.28 7.74 19.82
C ASP A 18 -7.99 7.29 19.13
N LEU A 19 -7.77 7.73 17.87
CA LEU A 19 -6.62 7.37 17.06
C LEU A 19 -5.30 7.66 17.76
N LYS A 20 -4.39 6.68 17.73
CA LYS A 20 -3.05 6.74 18.32
C LYS A 20 -1.96 7.07 17.30
N GLY A 21 -2.26 6.93 16.01
CA GLY A 21 -1.33 7.26 14.94
C GLY A 21 -1.92 6.96 13.57
N ILE A 22 -1.20 7.41 12.55
CA ILE A 22 -1.59 7.27 11.15
C ILE A 22 -0.38 6.82 10.35
N ASP A 23 -0.52 5.74 9.58
CA ASP A 23 0.51 5.26 8.67
C ASP A 23 0.37 5.95 7.31
N LEU A 24 1.44 6.63 6.90
CA LEU A 24 1.58 7.22 5.57
C LEU A 24 2.28 6.18 4.70
N LEU A 25 1.58 5.65 3.69
CA LEU A 25 2.00 4.47 2.94
C LEU A 25 2.28 4.82 1.48
N ILE A 26 3.43 4.42 0.94
CA ILE A 26 3.78 4.52 -0.48
C ILE A 26 4.26 3.16 -0.97
N ALA A 27 3.87 2.74 -2.18
CA ALA A 27 4.30 1.47 -2.74
C ALA A 27 5.63 1.66 -3.48
N ASP A 28 6.65 0.85 -3.17
CA ASP A 28 7.89 0.80 -3.95
C ASP A 28 7.73 0.00 -5.26
N LEU A 29 8.80 -0.13 -6.03
CA LEU A 29 8.80 -0.83 -7.32
C LEU A 29 8.49 -2.34 -7.21
N ASN A 30 8.68 -2.94 -6.04
CA ASN A 30 8.37 -4.34 -5.77
C ASN A 30 6.96 -4.53 -5.20
N GLY A 31 6.16 -3.45 -5.11
CA GLY A 31 4.83 -3.48 -4.48
C GLY A 31 4.87 -3.54 -2.96
N VAL A 32 6.04 -3.36 -2.33
CA VAL A 32 6.15 -3.33 -0.87
C VAL A 32 5.75 -1.95 -0.37
N LEU A 33 4.88 -1.91 0.64
CA LEU A 33 4.49 -0.66 1.27
C LEU A 33 5.62 -0.14 2.18
N ARG A 34 6.07 1.08 1.89
CA ARG A 34 7.04 1.87 2.64
C ARG A 34 6.36 3.11 3.22
N GLY A 35 7.06 3.84 4.07
CA GLY A 35 6.64 5.16 4.52
C GLY A 35 6.86 5.41 6.01
N LYS A 36 5.98 6.19 6.63
CA LYS A 36 6.19 6.74 7.98
C LYS A 36 4.91 6.76 8.79
N ARG A 37 5.02 6.43 10.08
CA ARG A 37 3.95 6.64 11.05
C ARG A 37 4.04 8.05 11.64
N ILE A 38 2.90 8.75 11.68
CA ILE A 38 2.77 10.08 12.27
C ILE A 38 1.79 10.07 13.45
N GLN A 39 1.90 11.08 14.31
CA GLN A 39 0.85 11.41 15.26
C GLN A 39 -0.35 12.04 14.53
N THR A 40 -1.54 11.90 15.10
CA THR A 40 -2.79 12.44 14.53
C THR A 40 -2.75 13.96 14.35
N SER A 41 -2.07 14.67 15.25
CA SER A 41 -1.85 16.13 15.20
C SER A 41 -1.08 16.59 13.96
N ALA A 42 -0.23 15.74 13.38
CA ALA A 42 0.55 16.08 12.19
C ALA A 42 -0.23 15.89 10.87
N LEU A 43 -1.42 15.29 10.91
CA LEU A 43 -2.18 14.97 9.69
C LEU A 43 -2.53 16.23 8.88
N GLU A 44 -2.94 17.30 9.56
CA GLU A 44 -3.29 18.57 8.89
C GLU A 44 -2.10 19.14 8.12
N LYS A 45 -0.92 19.19 8.77
CA LYS A 45 0.31 19.63 8.12
C LYS A 45 0.66 18.76 6.91
N VAL A 46 0.53 17.45 7.02
CA VAL A 46 0.81 16.52 5.90
C VAL A 46 -0.16 16.71 4.74
N PHE A 47 -1.43 17.05 4.98
CA PHE A 47 -2.39 17.36 3.91
C PHE A 47 -2.13 18.72 3.25
N GLN A 48 -1.52 19.67 3.96
CA GLN A 48 -1.20 21.00 3.45
C GLN A 48 0.13 21.04 2.71
N GLU A 49 1.18 20.49 3.33
CA GLU A 49 2.58 20.62 2.89
C GLU A 49 3.14 19.32 2.28
N GLY A 50 2.54 18.17 2.60
CA GLY A 50 3.11 16.86 2.31
C GLY A 50 4.09 16.37 3.39
N LEU A 51 4.79 15.28 3.07
CA LEU A 51 5.86 14.70 3.87
C LEU A 51 7.07 14.47 2.96
N LEU A 52 8.28 14.73 3.45
CA LEU A 52 9.49 14.35 2.74
C LEU A 52 9.82 12.87 2.96
N LEU A 53 10.16 12.18 1.87
CA LEU A 53 10.78 10.86 1.88
C LEU A 53 11.96 10.85 0.89
N PRO A 54 13.00 10.06 1.16
CA PRO A 54 14.11 9.89 0.24
C PRO A 54 13.66 9.23 -1.07
N ALA A 55 14.25 9.65 -2.19
CA ALA A 55 13.98 9.03 -3.49
C ALA A 55 14.40 7.55 -3.53
N SER A 56 15.37 7.15 -2.68
CA SER A 56 15.81 5.75 -2.53
C SER A 56 14.73 4.78 -2.06
N VAL A 57 13.55 5.26 -1.62
CA VAL A 57 12.37 4.41 -1.38
C VAL A 57 12.04 3.54 -2.60
N PHE A 58 12.34 4.01 -3.81
CA PHE A 58 12.13 3.28 -5.06
C PHE A 58 13.38 2.52 -5.55
N ALA A 59 14.50 2.63 -4.83
CA ALA A 59 15.74 1.94 -5.15
C ALA A 59 15.89 0.60 -4.41
N GLY A 60 14.98 0.25 -3.50
CA GLY A 60 15.05 -0.98 -2.73
C GLY A 60 14.73 -2.23 -3.56
N ASP A 61 15.45 -3.32 -3.32
CA ASP A 61 15.04 -4.66 -3.73
C ASP A 61 13.96 -5.24 -2.77
N ILE A 62 13.54 -6.48 -3.03
CA ILE A 62 12.52 -7.16 -2.22
C ILE A 62 12.94 -7.39 -0.77
N THR A 63 14.26 -7.46 -0.50
CA THR A 63 14.82 -7.60 0.85
C THR A 63 15.01 -6.26 1.55
N GLY A 64 14.87 -5.15 0.81
CA GLY A 64 15.06 -3.79 1.28
C GLY A 64 16.50 -3.27 1.12
N ALA A 65 17.37 -3.99 0.41
CA ALA A 65 18.70 -3.50 0.07
C ALA A 65 18.62 -2.50 -1.09
N THR A 66 19.39 -1.43 -1.02
CA THR A 66 19.43 -0.41 -2.08
C THR A 66 20.16 -0.96 -3.32
N VAL A 67 19.52 -0.84 -4.47
CA VAL A 67 20.08 -1.13 -5.79
C VAL A 67 20.60 0.18 -6.38
N GLU A 68 21.91 0.39 -6.31
CA GLU A 68 22.56 1.67 -6.69
C GLU A 68 22.44 1.98 -8.19
N GLU A 69 22.37 0.96 -9.02
CA GLU A 69 22.23 1.04 -10.48
C GLU A 69 20.91 1.69 -10.93
N THR A 70 19.94 1.82 -10.01
CA THR A 70 18.66 2.47 -10.29
C THR A 70 18.77 3.96 -10.58
N GLY A 71 19.90 4.61 -10.26
CA GLY A 71 19.97 6.07 -10.36
C GLY A 71 19.38 6.80 -9.14
N LEU A 72 18.91 6.05 -8.13
CA LEU A 72 18.16 6.59 -6.98
C LEU A 72 18.77 6.16 -5.64
N GLY A 73 19.89 5.45 -5.68
CA GLY A 73 20.55 4.93 -4.49
C GLY A 73 21.27 6.00 -3.66
N ILE A 74 21.81 5.55 -2.53
CA ILE A 74 22.39 6.45 -1.52
C ILE A 74 23.66 7.11 -2.04
N ALA A 75 24.40 6.43 -2.92
CA ALA A 75 25.62 6.96 -3.52
C ALA A 75 25.38 8.26 -4.33
N GLN A 76 24.13 8.54 -4.71
CA GLN A 76 23.74 9.71 -5.50
C GLN A 76 23.22 10.87 -4.63
N GLY A 77 23.31 10.74 -3.31
CA GLY A 77 23.00 11.78 -2.33
C GLY A 77 21.61 11.65 -1.68
N ASP A 78 20.82 10.65 -2.06
CA ASP A 78 19.51 10.31 -1.50
C ASP A 78 18.61 11.50 -1.17
N SER A 79 18.44 12.40 -2.14
CA SER A 79 17.73 13.64 -1.89
C SER A 79 16.23 13.41 -1.62
N ASP A 80 15.71 14.13 -0.62
CA ASP A 80 14.30 14.08 -0.26
C ASP A 80 13.39 14.64 -1.37
N ARG A 81 12.20 14.06 -1.47
CA ARG A 81 11.12 14.47 -2.36
C ARG A 81 9.79 14.55 -1.60
N VAL A 82 8.89 15.38 -2.11
CA VAL A 82 7.60 15.61 -1.45
C VAL A 82 6.61 14.50 -1.81
N CYS A 83 6.16 13.80 -0.77
CA CYS A 83 5.06 12.85 -0.84
C CYS A 83 3.78 13.51 -0.37
N ARG A 84 2.73 13.43 -1.18
CA ARG A 84 1.42 14.02 -0.88
C ARG A 84 0.37 12.93 -0.65
N PRO A 85 -0.57 13.13 0.30
CA PRO A 85 -1.68 12.22 0.49
C PRO A 85 -2.54 12.09 -0.77
N ILE A 86 -2.95 10.87 -1.09
CA ILE A 86 -3.87 10.59 -2.17
C ILE A 86 -5.30 10.81 -1.65
N PRO A 87 -6.07 11.73 -2.26
CA PRO A 87 -7.44 12.01 -1.84
C PRO A 87 -8.31 10.75 -1.84
N GLY A 88 -9.15 10.61 -0.81
CA GLY A 88 -10.09 9.49 -0.68
C GLY A 88 -9.49 8.20 -0.13
N THR A 89 -8.18 8.15 0.17
CA THR A 89 -7.51 6.94 0.67
C THR A 89 -7.30 6.91 2.19
N LEU A 90 -7.63 8.00 2.90
CA LEU A 90 -7.56 8.03 4.36
C LEU A 90 -8.63 7.10 4.94
N SER A 91 -8.20 6.05 5.63
CA SER A 91 -9.09 5.02 6.19
C SER A 91 -8.62 4.54 7.55
N LYS A 92 -9.55 3.93 8.31
CA LYS A 92 -9.20 3.22 9.55
C LYS A 92 -8.49 1.92 9.18
N SER A 93 -7.42 1.58 9.88
CA SER A 93 -6.73 0.29 9.69
C SER A 93 -7.39 -0.77 10.59
N PRO A 94 -8.00 -1.83 10.03
CA PRO A 94 -8.78 -2.81 10.79
C PRO A 94 -7.93 -3.87 11.52
N TRP A 95 -6.68 -4.07 11.12
CA TRP A 95 -5.81 -5.14 11.65
C TRP A 95 -5.03 -4.76 12.91
N TYR A 96 -4.97 -3.48 13.28
CA TYR A 96 -4.25 -3.06 14.48
C TYR A 96 -5.11 -3.21 15.74
N LYS A 97 -4.53 -3.78 16.81
CA LYS A 97 -5.15 -3.80 18.15
C LYS A 97 -5.40 -2.39 18.70
N LYS A 98 -4.49 -1.45 18.42
CA LYS A 98 -4.65 -0.04 18.78
C LYS A 98 -5.43 0.70 17.70
N SER A 99 -6.12 1.77 18.08
CA SER A 99 -6.83 2.60 17.11
C SER A 99 -5.85 3.32 16.18
N MET A 100 -5.62 2.75 14.99
CA MET A 100 -4.73 3.30 13.94
C MET A 100 -5.49 3.62 12.66
N ALA A 101 -4.97 4.56 11.87
CA ALA A 101 -5.44 4.86 10.52
C ALA A 101 -4.30 4.77 9.51
N GLN A 102 -4.63 4.86 8.23
CA GLN A 102 -3.66 4.88 7.13
C GLN A 102 -4.11 5.81 6.01
N VAL A 103 -3.15 6.26 5.21
CA VAL A 103 -3.41 7.01 3.99
C VAL A 103 -2.34 6.67 2.96
N LEU A 104 -2.75 6.50 1.70
CA LEU A 104 -1.81 6.27 0.62
C LEU A 104 -1.18 7.60 0.19
N MET A 105 0.09 7.56 -0.17
CA MET A 105 0.91 8.70 -0.56
C MET A 105 1.41 8.54 -1.99
N THR A 106 1.79 9.64 -2.62
CA THR A 106 2.42 9.64 -3.95
C THR A 106 3.49 10.73 -4.03
N MET A 107 4.60 10.42 -4.68
CA MET A 107 5.78 11.27 -4.73
C MET A 107 5.73 12.23 -5.92
N HIS A 108 6.27 13.43 -5.71
CA HIS A 108 6.46 14.46 -6.71
C HIS A 108 7.89 15.01 -6.63
N GLU A 109 8.37 15.50 -7.75
CA GLU A 109 9.56 16.32 -7.83
C GLU A 109 9.38 17.64 -7.06
N VAL A 110 10.49 18.34 -6.82
CA VAL A 110 10.51 19.62 -6.07
C VAL A 110 9.67 20.69 -6.76
N ASP A 111 9.61 20.66 -8.09
CA ASP A 111 8.79 21.55 -8.92
C ASP A 111 7.30 21.14 -8.98
N GLY A 112 6.93 20.04 -8.32
CA GLY A 112 5.58 19.50 -8.27
C GLY A 112 5.23 18.54 -9.41
N ASN A 113 6.14 18.25 -10.34
CA ASN A 113 5.92 17.24 -11.37
C ASN A 113 5.84 15.83 -10.77
N PRO A 114 5.10 14.89 -11.40
CA PRO A 114 5.08 13.49 -10.96
C PRO A 114 6.48 12.88 -10.88
N PHE A 115 6.81 12.23 -9.76
CA PHE A 115 8.08 11.52 -9.65
C PHE A 115 8.08 10.29 -10.57
N PHE A 116 9.13 10.13 -11.37
CA PHE A 116 9.12 9.17 -12.48
C PHE A 116 9.09 7.71 -12.03
N ALA A 117 9.67 7.39 -10.87
CA ALA A 117 9.77 6.02 -10.37
C ALA A 117 8.60 5.62 -9.44
N ASP A 118 7.68 6.54 -9.12
CA ASP A 118 6.48 6.20 -8.35
C ASP A 118 5.52 5.37 -9.23
N PRO A 119 5.27 4.07 -8.93
CA PRO A 119 4.41 3.21 -9.74
C PRO A 119 3.01 3.78 -9.96
N ARG A 120 2.49 4.53 -8.98
CA ARG A 120 1.18 5.18 -9.11
C ARG A 120 1.19 6.28 -10.15
N GLN A 121 2.25 7.09 -10.20
CA GLN A 121 2.38 8.16 -11.19
C GLN A 121 2.54 7.56 -12.59
N VAL A 122 3.28 6.46 -12.72
CA VAL A 122 3.38 5.68 -13.95
C VAL A 122 1.99 5.20 -14.39
N LEU A 123 1.22 4.56 -13.51
CA LEU A 123 -0.13 4.10 -13.80
C LEU A 123 -1.06 5.26 -14.21
N LYS A 124 -0.99 6.39 -13.50
CA LYS A 124 -1.78 7.59 -13.81
C LYS A 124 -1.48 8.12 -15.22
N ARG A 125 -0.20 8.09 -15.66
CA ARG A 125 0.21 8.48 -17.01
C ARG A 125 -0.39 7.55 -18.07
N ILE A 126 -0.28 6.23 -17.86
CA ILE A 126 -0.84 5.23 -18.79
C ILE A 126 -2.38 5.36 -18.90
N ILE A 127 -3.08 5.53 -17.77
CA ILE A 127 -4.53 5.77 -17.77
C ILE A 127 -4.88 7.06 -18.54
N GLY A 128 -4.04 8.10 -18.45
CA GLY A 128 -4.18 9.33 -19.24
C GLY A 128 -4.12 9.06 -20.75
N GLN A 129 -3.17 8.24 -21.20
CA GLN A 129 -3.03 7.86 -22.61
C GLN A 129 -4.25 7.09 -23.13
N PHE A 130 -4.80 6.15 -22.35
CA PHE A 130 -6.06 5.49 -22.72
C PHE A 130 -7.20 6.49 -22.90
N ARG A 131 -7.29 7.50 -22.02
CA ARG A 131 -8.32 8.53 -22.09
C ARG A 131 -8.18 9.41 -23.34
N GLU A 132 -6.96 9.78 -23.71
CA GLU A 132 -6.68 10.55 -24.94
C GLU A 132 -7.15 9.81 -26.20
N LEU A 133 -7.12 8.47 -26.17
CA LEU A 133 -7.65 7.60 -27.23
C LEU A 133 -9.17 7.38 -27.14
N GLY A 134 -9.87 7.99 -26.17
CA GLY A 134 -11.30 7.79 -25.95
C GLY A 134 -11.67 6.50 -25.21
N PHE A 135 -10.68 5.78 -24.65
CA PHE A 135 -10.90 4.56 -23.89
C PHE A 135 -11.00 4.80 -22.38
N THR A 136 -11.77 3.94 -21.71
CA THR A 136 -11.79 3.84 -20.24
C THR A 136 -11.16 2.51 -19.84
N ALA A 137 -9.97 2.57 -19.23
CA ALA A 137 -9.31 1.38 -18.71
C ALA A 137 -10.09 0.83 -17.50
N VAL A 138 -10.42 -0.46 -17.54
CA VAL A 138 -11.08 -1.20 -16.45
C VAL A 138 -10.21 -2.40 -16.11
N VAL A 139 -9.99 -2.63 -14.81
CA VAL A 139 -9.18 -3.74 -14.31
C VAL A 139 -9.99 -4.48 -13.26
N ALA A 140 -10.06 -5.81 -13.40
CA ALA A 140 -10.48 -6.73 -12.35
C ALA A 140 -9.24 -7.52 -11.91
N VAL A 141 -9.08 -7.69 -10.60
CA VAL A 141 -7.97 -8.44 -10.02
C VAL A 141 -8.56 -9.63 -9.27
N GLU A 142 -8.09 -10.82 -9.60
CA GLU A 142 -8.36 -12.05 -8.84
C GLU A 142 -7.11 -12.36 -8.01
N LEU A 143 -7.22 -12.23 -6.69
CA LEU A 143 -6.12 -12.49 -5.78
C LEU A 143 -6.25 -13.91 -5.24
N GLU A 144 -5.35 -14.78 -5.68
CA GLU A 144 -5.21 -16.13 -5.13
C GLU A 144 -4.12 -16.16 -4.06
N PHE A 145 -4.38 -16.86 -2.97
CA PHE A 145 -3.42 -17.05 -1.89
C PHE A 145 -3.65 -18.40 -1.19
N TYR A 146 -2.59 -18.90 -0.56
CA TYR A 146 -2.67 -20.10 0.26
C TYR A 146 -2.76 -19.71 1.74
N LEU A 147 -3.68 -20.35 2.47
CA LEU A 147 -3.59 -20.42 3.92
C LEU A 147 -2.74 -21.64 4.28
N LEU A 148 -1.77 -21.46 5.17
CA LEU A 148 -0.88 -22.51 5.61
C LEU A 148 -0.98 -22.68 7.12
N ASP A 149 -0.92 -23.93 7.57
CA ASP A 149 -0.71 -24.22 8.99
C ASP A 149 0.68 -23.74 9.40
N ILE A 150 0.76 -23.12 10.58
CA ILE A 150 2.02 -22.72 11.21
C ILE A 150 2.88 -23.97 11.48
N ARG A 151 2.25 -25.11 11.77
CA ARG A 151 2.92 -26.40 11.92
C ARG A 151 3.20 -27.00 10.55
N ARG A 152 4.44 -27.41 10.34
CA ARG A 152 4.83 -28.24 9.19
C ARG A 152 4.31 -29.66 9.33
N ASP A 153 4.19 -30.36 8.21
CA ASP A 153 3.91 -31.79 8.22
C ASP A 153 5.09 -32.61 8.78
N ARG A 154 4.98 -33.94 8.79
CA ARG A 154 6.04 -34.83 9.30
C ARG A 154 7.33 -34.75 8.49
N GLN A 155 7.23 -34.38 7.22
CA GLN A 155 8.33 -34.21 6.27
C GLN A 155 8.90 -32.79 6.29
N LYS A 156 8.37 -31.90 7.14
CA LYS A 156 8.70 -30.48 7.29
C LYS A 156 8.23 -29.59 6.13
N TYR A 157 7.29 -30.04 5.31
CA TYR A 157 6.68 -29.23 4.26
C TYR A 157 5.53 -28.34 4.78
N PRO A 158 5.22 -27.22 4.08
CA PRO A 158 3.98 -26.48 4.30
C PRO A 158 2.76 -27.39 4.04
N GLN A 159 1.69 -27.19 4.83
CA GLN A 159 0.45 -27.96 4.71
C GLN A 159 -0.77 -27.03 4.93
N PRO A 160 -1.96 -27.35 4.38
CA PRO A 160 -3.19 -26.57 4.59
C PRO A 160 -3.57 -26.51 6.07
N PRO A 161 -4.23 -25.46 6.58
CA PRO A 161 -4.70 -25.39 7.97
C PRO A 161 -5.78 -26.44 8.27
N ILE A 162 -6.10 -26.60 9.55
CA ILE A 162 -7.32 -27.34 9.96
C ILE A 162 -8.49 -26.36 9.87
N SER A 163 -9.56 -26.71 9.16
CA SER A 163 -10.80 -25.93 9.13
C SER A 163 -11.35 -25.80 10.56
N PRO A 164 -11.64 -24.57 11.04
CA PRO A 164 -12.25 -24.39 12.35
C PRO A 164 -13.72 -24.84 12.39
N VAL A 165 -14.36 -25.05 11.23
CA VAL A 165 -15.77 -25.46 11.11
C VAL A 165 -15.87 -26.99 11.15
N THR A 166 -15.14 -27.69 10.28
CA THR A 166 -15.21 -29.17 10.20
C THR A 166 -14.19 -29.89 11.09
N GLY A 167 -13.15 -29.19 11.57
CA GLY A 167 -12.05 -29.80 12.31
C GLY A 167 -11.16 -30.71 11.46
N LYS A 168 -11.35 -30.72 10.13
CA LYS A 168 -10.58 -31.53 9.19
C LYS A 168 -9.49 -30.70 8.52
N ARG A 169 -8.53 -31.40 7.93
CA ARG A 169 -7.48 -30.82 7.10
C ARG A 169 -7.66 -31.30 5.68
N ASP A 170 -7.60 -30.38 4.73
CA ASP A 170 -7.63 -30.71 3.31
C ASP A 170 -6.37 -31.47 2.94
N LYS A 171 -6.55 -32.52 2.15
CA LYS A 171 -5.45 -33.38 1.71
C LYS A 171 -5.16 -33.25 0.22
N ASN A 172 -6.12 -32.71 -0.55
CA ASN A 172 -6.08 -32.65 -1.99
C ASN A 172 -6.50 -31.27 -2.46
N THR A 173 -6.00 -30.85 -3.63
CA THR A 173 -6.54 -29.67 -4.33
C THR A 173 -7.82 -30.07 -5.05
N GLN A 174 -8.94 -29.45 -4.72
CA GLN A 174 -10.23 -29.65 -5.39
C GLN A 174 -10.67 -28.34 -6.05
N VAL A 175 -10.10 -28.02 -7.21
CA VAL A 175 -10.41 -26.78 -7.92
C VAL A 175 -11.88 -26.78 -8.32
N TYR A 176 -12.63 -25.76 -7.91
CA TYR A 176 -14.06 -25.59 -8.17
C TYR A 176 -14.98 -26.65 -7.51
N SER A 177 -14.54 -27.37 -6.47
CA SER A 177 -15.45 -28.23 -5.71
C SER A 177 -16.51 -27.39 -5.00
N VAL A 178 -17.77 -27.63 -5.34
CA VAL A 178 -18.93 -27.03 -4.68
C VAL A 178 -19.13 -27.64 -3.30
N ASP A 179 -18.82 -28.93 -3.14
CA ASP A 179 -18.95 -29.64 -1.87
C ASP A 179 -18.00 -29.04 -0.81
N ASP A 180 -16.82 -28.55 -1.22
CA ASP A 180 -15.83 -27.93 -0.34
C ASP A 180 -16.22 -26.49 0.07
N LEU A 181 -17.27 -25.90 -0.51
CA LEU A 181 -17.76 -24.56 -0.13
C LEU A 181 -18.54 -24.57 1.19
N ASP A 182 -19.07 -25.72 1.60
CA ASP A 182 -19.91 -25.89 2.79
C ASP A 182 -19.11 -26.34 4.04
N ASP A 183 -17.78 -26.49 3.92
CA ASP A 183 -16.83 -26.99 4.95
C ASP A 183 -16.23 -25.93 5.92
#